data_AF-A0A7V8YIR5-F1
#
_entry.id   AF-A0A7V8YIR5-F1
#
_cell.length_a   1.000
_cell.length_b   1.000
_cell.length_c   1.000
_cell.angle_alpha   90.00
_cell.angle_beta   90.00
_cell.angle_gamma   90.00
#
_symmetry.space_group_name_H-M   'P 1'
#
loop_
_entity.id
_entity.type
_entity.pdbx_description
1 polymer ?
#
loop_
_entity_poly.entity_id
_entity_poly.type
_entity_poly.pdbx_seq_one_letter_code
_entity_poly.pdbx_strand_id
1 'polypeptide(L)'
;MRASILDNGWSEKAGAYTQYYGCDDLDASTLLRPSWVSCPPDDSRLLASIDAIEDGLSDDRGLLFRYRSGDGFDGPEGTFLLCTFWLAHALAVTGQVQ
;
A
#
# COMPACT_ATOMS: atom_id res chain seq x y z
N MET A 1 18.37 8.06 0.92
CA MET A 1 16.91 8.03 0.64
C MET A 1 16.34 6.62 0.77
N ARG A 2 16.69 5.65 -0.08
CA ARG A 2 16.17 4.25 -0.01
C ARG A 2 16.29 3.60 1.36
N ALA A 3 17.47 3.58 1.97
CA ALA A 3 17.67 2.97 3.29
C ALA A 3 16.71 3.55 4.34
N SER A 4 16.56 4.88 4.38
CA SER A 4 15.61 5.54 5.28
C SER A 4 14.16 5.07 5.07
N ILE A 5 13.72 4.87 3.82
CA ILE A 5 12.37 4.34 3.54
C ILE A 5 12.22 2.92 4.08
N LEU A 6 13.23 2.07 3.88
CA LEU A 6 13.19 0.68 4.33
C LEU A 6 13.24 0.56 5.85
N ASP A 7 14.00 1.42 6.51
CA ASP A 7 14.24 1.39 7.95
C ASP A 7 13.12 2.08 8.75
N ASN A 8 12.54 3.16 8.21
CA ASN A 8 11.59 4.02 8.96
C ASN A 8 10.16 3.98 8.41
N GLY A 9 9.96 3.43 7.21
CA GLY A 9 8.64 3.34 6.58
C GLY A 9 7.84 2.09 6.97
N TRP A 10 8.45 1.12 7.64
CA TRP A 10 7.79 -0.10 8.09
C TRP A 10 7.11 0.11 9.44
N SER A 11 5.82 -0.20 9.54
CA SER A 11 5.11 -0.32 10.82
C SER A 11 4.95 -1.80 11.18
N GLU A 12 5.54 -2.21 12.30
CA GLU A 12 5.36 -3.57 12.83
C GLU A 12 3.90 -3.85 13.24
N LYS A 13 3.15 -2.81 13.59
CA LYS A 13 1.75 -2.96 14.00
C LYS A 13 0.82 -3.10 12.81
N ALA A 14 1.06 -2.35 11.74
CA ALA A 14 0.32 -2.51 10.49
C ALA A 14 0.77 -3.75 9.71
N GLY A 15 1.99 -4.23 9.96
CA GLY A 15 2.60 -5.29 9.15
C GLY A 15 2.85 -4.84 7.71
N ALA A 16 3.06 -3.54 7.49
CA ALA A 16 3.10 -2.94 6.17
C ALA A 16 3.97 -1.66 6.14
N TYR A 17 4.32 -1.22 4.93
CA TYR A 17 4.76 0.15 4.71
C TYR A 17 3.57 1.12 4.78
N THR A 18 3.71 2.20 5.55
CA THR A 18 2.59 3.08 5.91
C THR A 18 2.70 4.48 5.28
N GLN A 19 1.64 5.28 5.45
CA GLN A 19 1.44 6.58 4.81
C GLN A 19 2.61 7.57 5.01
N TYR A 20 3.21 7.57 6.21
CA TYR A 20 4.40 8.34 6.55
C TYR A 20 5.13 7.70 7.73
N TYR A 21 6.36 8.13 8.00
CA TYR A 21 7.17 7.54 9.07
C TYR A 21 6.52 7.70 10.44
N GLY A 22 6.42 6.58 11.16
CA GLY A 22 5.87 6.54 12.52
C GLY A 22 4.34 6.51 12.60
N CYS A 23 3.61 6.37 11.48
CA CYS A 23 2.18 6.05 11.52
C CYS A 23 1.90 4.56 11.25
N ASP A 24 0.69 4.16 11.61
CA ASP A 24 0.17 2.81 11.38
C ASP A 24 -0.86 2.76 10.24
N ASP A 25 -1.18 3.91 9.64
CA ASP A 25 -2.22 4.02 8.62
C ASP A 25 -1.69 3.55 7.26
N LEU A 26 -2.48 2.69 6.60
CA LEU A 26 -2.19 2.21 5.26
C LEU A 26 -2.42 3.31 4.22
N ASP A 27 -1.59 3.34 3.18
CA ASP A 27 -1.79 4.17 2.00
C ASP A 27 -1.42 3.39 0.73
N ALA A 28 -2.34 3.35 -0.23
CA ALA A 28 -2.19 2.63 -1.49
C ALA A 28 -1.01 3.13 -2.34
N SER A 29 -0.51 4.35 -2.14
CA SER A 29 0.68 4.87 -2.84
C SER A 29 1.95 4.06 -2.53
N THR A 30 1.99 3.35 -1.40
CA THR A 30 3.12 2.47 -1.06
C THR A 30 3.22 1.24 -1.97
N LEU A 31 2.14 0.88 -2.69
CA LEU A 31 2.14 -0.17 -3.74
C LEU A 31 3.05 0.17 -4.93
N LEU A 32 3.43 1.43 -5.09
CA LEU A 32 4.35 1.86 -6.15
C LEU A 32 5.82 1.52 -5.85
N ARG A 33 6.14 1.04 -4.65
CA ARG A 33 7.50 0.66 -4.22
C ARG A 33 8.27 -0.26 -5.18
N PRO A 34 7.67 -1.30 -5.79
CA PRO A 34 8.39 -2.16 -6.75
C PRO A 34 9.05 -1.34 -7.87
N SER A 35 8.39 -0.26 -8.30
CA SER A 35 8.86 0.61 -9.37
C SER A 35 9.89 1.66 -8.92
N TRP A 36 9.72 2.27 -7.73
CA TRP A 36 10.54 3.45 -7.33
C TRP A 36 11.64 3.16 -6.31
N VAL A 37 11.47 2.13 -5.48
CA VAL A 37 12.39 1.81 -4.37
C VAL A 37 13.28 0.61 -4.72
N SER A 38 13.01 -0.08 -5.84
CA SER A 38 13.73 -1.29 -6.27
C SER A 38 13.81 -2.31 -5.13
N CYS A 39 12.64 -2.84 -4.77
CA CYS A 39 12.53 -3.97 -3.86
C CYS A 39 12.49 -5.27 -4.69
N PRO A 40 13.17 -6.34 -4.26
CA PRO A 40 12.99 -7.65 -4.86
C PRO A 40 11.50 -8.02 -4.91
N PRO A 41 11.01 -8.64 -6.00
CA PRO A 41 9.61 -9.07 -6.11
C PRO A 41 9.17 -10.05 -5.01
N ASP A 42 10.12 -10.78 -4.43
CA ASP A 42 9.96 -11.75 -3.36
C ASP A 42 10.24 -11.20 -1.94
N ASP A 43 10.42 -9.88 -1.81
CA ASP A 43 10.61 -9.23 -0.51
C ASP A 43 9.37 -9.44 0.38
N SER A 44 9.56 -10.11 1.52
CA SER A 44 8.45 -10.47 2.41
C SER A 44 7.69 -9.26 2.96
N ARG A 45 8.36 -8.12 3.17
CA ARG A 45 7.71 -6.89 3.63
C ARG A 45 6.93 -6.22 2.51
N LEU A 46 7.41 -6.33 1.26
CA LEU A 46 6.63 -5.90 0.09
C LEU A 46 5.34 -6.72 -0.03
N LEU A 47 5.45 -8.05 -0.02
CA LEU A 47 4.30 -8.95 -0.14
C LEU A 47 3.29 -8.71 0.99
N ALA A 48 3.76 -8.63 2.24
CA ALA A 48 2.90 -8.31 3.38
C ALA A 48 2.19 -6.96 3.25
N SER A 49 2.84 -5.96 2.65
CA SER A 49 2.19 -4.66 2.42
C SER A 49 1.11 -4.72 1.35
N ILE A 50 1.32 -5.53 0.29
CA ILE A 50 0.31 -5.74 -0.75
C ILE A 50 -0.92 -6.38 -0.12
N ASP A 51 -0.75 -7.46 0.63
CA ASP A 51 -1.83 -8.17 1.29
C ASP A 51 -2.58 -7.26 2.28
N ALA A 52 -1.85 -6.51 3.12
CA ALA A 52 -2.46 -5.58 4.08
C ALA A 52 -3.27 -4.47 3.41
N ILE A 53 -2.81 -3.96 2.26
CA ILE A 53 -3.50 -2.92 1.50
C ILE A 53 -4.73 -3.48 0.79
N GLU A 54 -4.62 -4.66 0.19
CA GLU A 54 -5.75 -5.33 -0.45
C GLU A 54 -6.87 -5.58 0.58
N ASP A 55 -6.54 -6.13 1.75
CA ASP A 55 -7.51 -6.40 2.82
C ASP A 55 -8.05 -5.13 3.46
N GLY A 56 -7.18 -4.16 3.75
CA GLY A 56 -7.52 -2.98 4.54
C GLY A 56 -8.21 -1.86 3.76
N LEU A 57 -7.89 -1.72 2.47
CA LEU A 57 -8.32 -0.60 1.65
C LEU A 57 -9.31 -0.96 0.54
N SER A 58 -9.62 -2.25 0.31
CA SER A 58 -10.67 -2.63 -0.63
C SER A 58 -12.08 -2.35 -0.09
N ASP A 59 -12.99 -2.00 -0.98
CA ASP A 59 -14.43 -2.08 -0.74
C ASP A 59 -15.00 -3.46 -1.11
N ASP A 60 -16.30 -3.62 -0.95
CA ASP A 60 -17.04 -4.85 -1.28
C ASP A 60 -17.03 -5.22 -2.77
N ARG A 61 -16.60 -4.30 -3.64
CA ARG A 61 -16.47 -4.49 -5.09
C ARG A 61 -15.02 -4.71 -5.51
N GLY A 62 -14.06 -4.74 -4.57
CA GLY A 62 -12.63 -4.86 -4.85
C GLY A 62 -11.98 -3.57 -5.35
N LEU A 63 -12.61 -2.42 -5.14
CA LEU A 63 -12.05 -1.11 -5.48
C LEU A 63 -11.33 -0.51 -4.27
N LEU A 64 -10.16 0.09 -4.48
CA LEU A 64 -9.34 0.57 -3.38
C LEU A 64 -9.66 2.02 -3.03
N PHE A 65 -9.78 2.30 -1.74
CA PHE A 65 -9.54 3.64 -1.20
C PHE A 65 -8.04 3.94 -1.22
N ARG A 66 -7.67 5.22 -1.26
CA ARG A 66 -6.26 5.58 -1.11
C ARG A 66 -5.78 5.34 0.33
N TYR A 67 -6.56 5.78 1.29
CA TYR A 67 -6.39 5.58 2.72
C TYR A 67 -7.77 5.62 3.38
N ARG A 68 -7.87 5.23 4.66
CA ARG A 68 -9.09 5.40 5.47
C ARG A 68 -8.91 6.38 6.63
N SER A 69 -7.69 6.89 6.81
CA SER A 69 -7.38 7.93 7.78
C SER A 69 -8.06 9.25 7.40
N GLY A 70 -8.38 10.07 8.39
CA GLY A 70 -8.94 11.40 8.14
C GLY A 70 -7.88 12.33 7.56
N ASP A 71 -8.19 12.98 6.44
CA ASP A 71 -7.29 13.88 5.71
C ASP A 71 -7.65 15.37 5.86
N GLY A 72 -8.67 15.67 6.67
CA GLY A 72 -9.13 17.03 6.94
C GLY A 72 -10.15 17.55 5.91
N PHE A 73 -10.64 16.72 5.00
CA PHE A 73 -11.76 17.06 4.12
C PHE A 73 -13.08 16.48 4.64
N ASP A 74 -14.15 17.26 4.48
CA ASP A 74 -15.50 16.83 4.83
C ASP A 74 -16.13 16.00 3.69
N GLY A 75 -16.70 14.86 4.04
CA GLY A 75 -17.44 13.98 3.13
C GLY A 75 -16.82 12.59 3.00
N PRO A 76 -17.59 11.60 2.49
CA PRO A 76 -17.03 10.28 2.22
C PRO A 76 -16.08 10.38 1.03
N GLU A 77 -14.80 10.10 1.24
CA GLU A 77 -13.89 9.82 0.13
C GLU A 77 -14.35 8.53 -0.55
N GLY A 78 -14.43 8.53 -1.88
CA GLY A 78 -14.78 7.34 -2.66
C GLY A 78 -13.54 6.49 -2.96
N THR A 79 -13.76 5.28 -3.47
CA THR A 79 -12.67 4.48 -4.03
C THR A 79 -12.02 5.19 -5.21
N PHE A 80 -10.69 5.08 -5.33
CA PHE A 80 -9.92 5.71 -6.41
C PHE A 80 -9.37 4.64 -7.36
N LEU A 81 -9.91 4.61 -8.58
CA LEU A 81 -9.59 3.58 -9.57
C LEU A 81 -8.09 3.42 -9.84
N LEU A 82 -7.33 4.51 -9.76
CA LEU A 82 -5.88 4.48 -9.94
C LEU A 82 -5.19 3.60 -8.88
N CYS A 83 -5.66 3.61 -7.63
CA CYS A 83 -5.13 2.76 -6.56
C CYS A 83 -5.38 1.27 -6.85
N THR A 84 -6.55 0.92 -7.39
CA THR A 84 -6.82 -0.45 -7.86
C THR A 84 -5.86 -0.88 -8.97
N PHE A 85 -5.52 0.02 -9.90
CA PHE A 85 -4.49 -0.28 -10.90
C PHE A 85 -3.09 -0.46 -10.31
N TRP A 86 -2.74 0.29 -9.26
CA TRP A 86 -1.48 0.08 -8.56
C TRP A 86 -1.43 -1.28 -7.88
N LEU A 87 -2.55 -1.74 -7.30
CA LEU A 87 -2.63 -3.09 -6.72
C LEU A 87 -2.46 -4.15 -7.82
N ALA A 88 -3.21 -4.05 -8.92
CA ALA A 88 -3.09 -4.98 -10.03
C ALA A 88 -1.65 -5.03 -10.59
N HIS A 89 -0.99 -3.87 -10.72
CA HIS A 89 0.41 -3.81 -11.13
C HIS A 89 1.36 -4.44 -10.10
N ALA A 90 1.17 -4.16 -8.81
CA ALA A 90 1.99 -4.75 -7.74
C ALA A 90 1.90 -6.27 -7.74
N LEU A 91 0.68 -6.82 -7.79
CA LEU A 91 0.41 -8.27 -7.89
C LEU A 91 1.08 -8.88 -9.13
N ALA A 92 0.98 -8.22 -10.28
CA ALA A 92 1.60 -8.70 -11.51
C ALA A 92 3.14 -8.74 -11.42
N VAL A 93 3.75 -7.72 -10.82
CA VAL A 93 5.22 -7.65 -10.67
C VAL A 93 5.74 -8.65 -9.63
N THR A 94 4.98 -8.92 -8.57
CA THR A 94 5.34 -9.91 -7.53
C THR A 94 4.95 -11.34 -7.90
N GLY A 95 4.30 -11.56 -9.05
CA GLY A 95 3.85 -12.88 -9.48
C GLY A 95 2.66 -13.43 -8.69
N GLN A 96 1.95 -12.58 -7.94
CA GLN A 96 0.73 -12.91 -7.20
C GLN A 96 -0.53 -12.76 -8.07
N VAL A 97 -0.46 -13.18 -9.34
CA VAL A 97 -1.62 -13.13 -10.24
C VAL A 97 -2.51 -14.34 -9.96
N GLN A 98 -3.78 -14.10 -9.66
CA GLN A 98 -4.80 -15.15 -9.44
C GLN A 98 -5.44 -15.62 -10.75
#